data_AF-A0ABD8B281-F1
#
_entry.id   AF-A0ABD8B281-F1
#
_cell.length_a   1.000
_cell.length_b   1.000
_cell.length_c   1.000
_cell.angle_alpha   90.00
_cell.angle_beta   90.00
_cell.angle_gamma   90.00
#
_symmetry.space_group_name_H-M   'P 1'
#
loop_
_entity.id
_entity.type
_entity.pdbx_description
1 polymer ?
#
loop_
_entity_poly.entity_id
_entity_poly.type
_entity_poly.pdbx_seq_one_letter_code
_entity_poly.pdbx_strand_id
1 'polypeptide(L)'
;MFQFYGTTWYDNNHNNVTEVIHVSELIENRLETENTNERTGELHIREAIQYILDHYQEARLSLFENHKMGNHVRSIFKDIIINEANLNQDHFYVKGSVGNGRWAEIPWISIFNRDITTTATKGYYIVYLFKADMSGVYISLNQGWTYFKEKYQTKLGRKKIRTTANIIQKKLNFTPDHMTAEAITLGGQGWLAEGYEKGHILGRFYSANNLPSSKELISDLKELLITYNEIEYMIGERTLEQFNDYLLLSDDGQFLEEEQQQEEDFQNRVQSILDEKVKKAEKNSMEDIETEDTPLPKPEPVIDQTKKERWPRDAQVAAKALRLSKFKCAFDETHVSFTSKVTGERYLEVHHLVPMKYQRNFNVSLDRASQLLALCPTCHRQIHHGTDKDKENILRKLFDDRHEKLKAIGIEINLDELCQMYGIEK
;
A
#
# COMPACT_ATOMS: atom_id res chain seq x y z
N MET A 1 -18.49 -84.20 8.61
CA MET A 1 -19.54 -83.71 9.51
C MET A 1 -19.47 -82.18 9.45
N PHE A 2 -20.53 -81.55 8.91
CA PHE A 2 -20.84 -80.11 8.73
C PHE A 2 -19.87 -79.23 7.91
N GLN A 3 -20.19 -78.76 6.70
CA GLN A 3 -21.20 -77.82 6.13
C GLN A 3 -20.71 -76.37 6.00
N PHE A 4 -20.86 -75.87 4.77
CA PHE A 4 -20.55 -74.54 4.21
C PHE A 4 -21.24 -73.36 4.94
N TYR A 5 -20.65 -72.16 4.85
CA TYR A 5 -21.28 -70.97 4.23
C TYR A 5 -20.18 -70.01 3.71
N GLY A 6 -20.31 -69.61 2.44
CA GLY A 6 -19.51 -68.55 1.83
C GLY A 6 -20.25 -67.22 1.84
N THR A 7 -19.50 -66.12 1.75
CA THR A 7 -20.02 -64.83 1.26
C THR A 7 -18.89 -64.03 0.61
N THR A 8 -19.16 -63.64 -0.62
CA THR A 8 -18.40 -62.77 -1.53
C THR A 8 -18.32 -61.34 -1.01
N TRP A 9 -17.14 -60.71 -1.05
CA TRP A 9 -17.01 -59.26 -0.99
C TRP A 9 -16.77 -58.73 -2.41
N TYR A 10 -17.71 -57.96 -2.90
CA TYR A 10 -17.59 -57.18 -4.13
C TYR A 10 -16.66 -55.99 -3.87
N ASP A 11 -15.59 -55.89 -4.65
CA ASP A 11 -14.67 -54.75 -4.70
C ASP A 11 -15.33 -53.62 -5.52
N ASN A 12 -15.60 -52.50 -4.85
CA ASN A 12 -16.25 -51.31 -5.44
C ASN A 12 -15.27 -50.14 -5.66
N ASN A 13 -13.96 -50.38 -5.63
CA ASN A 13 -12.95 -49.31 -5.75
C ASN A 13 -12.27 -49.18 -7.12
N HIS A 14 -12.68 -49.96 -8.13
CA HIS A 14 -12.04 -49.93 -9.46
C HIS A 14 -12.65 -48.93 -10.46
N ASN A 15 -13.79 -48.30 -10.16
CA ASN A 15 -14.47 -47.40 -11.11
C ASN A 15 -14.07 -45.92 -10.98
N ASN A 16 -13.60 -45.44 -9.82
CA ASN A 16 -13.19 -44.03 -9.67
C ASN A 16 -11.73 -43.77 -10.11
N VAL A 17 -10.86 -44.77 -10.05
CA VAL A 17 -9.45 -44.63 -10.46
C VAL A 17 -9.33 -44.65 -11.99
N THR A 18 -10.19 -45.42 -12.67
CA THR A 18 -10.23 -45.51 -14.14
C THR A 18 -10.83 -44.26 -14.79
N GLU A 19 -11.84 -43.62 -14.20
CA GLU A 19 -12.39 -42.35 -14.71
C GLU A 19 -11.40 -41.17 -14.57
N VAL A 20 -10.63 -41.11 -13.48
CA VAL A 20 -9.69 -40.00 -13.21
C VAL A 20 -8.39 -40.11 -14.03
N ILE A 21 -7.86 -41.33 -14.22
CA ILE A 21 -6.73 -41.57 -15.13
C ILE A 21 -7.12 -41.15 -16.57
N HIS A 22 -8.37 -41.42 -16.96
CA HIS A 22 -8.89 -41.05 -18.27
C HIS A 22 -8.90 -39.52 -18.48
N VAL A 23 -9.21 -38.71 -17.46
CA VAL A 23 -9.23 -37.23 -17.57
C VAL A 23 -7.82 -36.65 -17.63
N SER A 24 -6.86 -37.15 -16.83
CA SER A 24 -5.47 -36.71 -16.92
C SER A 24 -4.82 -37.09 -18.25
N GLU A 25 -5.07 -38.29 -18.76
CA GLU A 25 -4.60 -38.71 -20.09
C GLU A 25 -5.35 -37.99 -21.22
N LEU A 26 -6.62 -37.60 -21.02
CA LEU A 26 -7.36 -36.79 -22.00
C LEU A 26 -6.85 -35.34 -22.07
N ILE A 27 -6.39 -34.77 -20.95
CA ILE A 27 -5.80 -33.42 -20.92
C ILE A 27 -4.39 -33.43 -21.51
N GLU A 28 -3.57 -34.43 -21.16
CA GLU A 28 -2.21 -34.56 -21.72
C GLU A 28 -2.22 -34.94 -23.21
N ASN A 29 -3.09 -35.86 -23.65
CA ASN A 29 -3.18 -36.24 -25.08
C ASN A 29 -3.89 -35.20 -25.97
N ARG A 30 -4.75 -34.31 -25.43
CA ARG A 30 -5.40 -33.26 -26.24
C ARG A 30 -4.51 -32.05 -26.54
N LEU A 31 -3.45 -31.85 -25.75
CA LEU A 31 -2.47 -30.79 -25.98
C LEU A 31 -1.46 -31.15 -27.10
N GLU A 32 -1.31 -32.43 -27.46
CA GLU A 32 -0.51 -32.85 -28.63
C GLU A 32 -1.29 -32.72 -29.96
N THR A 33 -2.61 -32.49 -29.92
CA THR A 33 -3.44 -32.25 -31.10
C THR A 33 -3.74 -30.76 -31.29
N GLU A 34 -2.71 -29.97 -31.57
CA GLU A 34 -2.86 -28.60 -32.08
C GLU A 34 -3.41 -28.62 -33.52
N ASN A 35 -4.74 -28.47 -33.68
CA ASN A 35 -5.34 -27.58 -34.69
C ASN A 35 -6.89 -27.50 -34.71
N THR A 36 -7.59 -28.01 -33.71
CA THR A 36 -9.07 -27.96 -33.71
C THR A 36 -9.64 -27.66 -32.33
N ASN A 37 -9.50 -26.43 -31.82
CA ASN A 37 -10.26 -26.05 -30.63
C ASN A 37 -10.70 -24.58 -30.56
N GLU A 38 -11.10 -24.02 -31.70
CA GLU A 38 -11.98 -22.83 -31.74
C GLU A 38 -13.48 -23.18 -31.59
N ARG A 39 -13.87 -24.43 -31.27
CA ARG A 39 -15.25 -24.92 -31.50
C ARG A 39 -16.08 -25.43 -30.31
N THR A 40 -15.61 -25.48 -29.07
CA THR A 40 -16.47 -25.93 -27.94
C THR A 40 -16.87 -24.87 -26.92
N GLY A 41 -16.11 -23.77 -26.76
CA GLY A 41 -16.43 -22.72 -25.77
C GLY A 41 -16.44 -23.18 -24.31
N GLU A 42 -15.87 -24.36 -24.04
CA GLU A 42 -15.82 -24.98 -22.72
C GLU A 42 -14.67 -24.37 -21.90
N LEU A 43 -14.94 -24.03 -20.64
CA LEU A 43 -13.97 -23.41 -19.72
C LEU A 43 -13.48 -24.44 -18.69
N HIS A 44 -12.18 -24.52 -18.50
CA HIS A 44 -11.46 -25.56 -17.75
C HIS A 44 -10.74 -25.04 -16.49
N ILE A 45 -10.87 -23.75 -16.15
CA ILE A 45 -10.22 -23.17 -14.96
C ILE A 45 -10.60 -23.87 -13.65
N ARG A 46 -11.86 -24.33 -13.52
CA ARG A 46 -12.32 -25.03 -12.31
C ARG A 46 -11.57 -26.34 -12.12
N GLU A 47 -11.44 -27.12 -13.19
CA GLU A 47 -10.76 -28.41 -13.20
C GLU A 47 -9.26 -28.24 -12.90
N ALA A 48 -8.64 -27.19 -13.45
CA ALA A 48 -7.25 -26.85 -13.16
C ALA A 48 -7.01 -26.54 -11.67
N ILE A 49 -7.92 -25.77 -11.05
CA ILE A 49 -7.87 -25.45 -9.62
C ILE A 49 -8.11 -26.71 -8.78
N GLN A 50 -9.15 -27.49 -9.11
CA GLN A 50 -9.51 -28.71 -8.40
C GLN A 50 -8.35 -29.72 -8.39
N TYR A 51 -7.69 -29.92 -9.53
CA TYR A 51 -6.53 -30.81 -9.64
C TYR A 51 -5.41 -30.44 -8.65
N ILE A 52 -5.14 -29.15 -8.46
CA ILE A 52 -4.12 -28.69 -7.50
C ILE A 52 -4.59 -29.00 -6.07
N LEU A 53 -5.84 -28.66 -5.74
CA LEU A 53 -6.38 -28.89 -4.40
C LEU A 53 -6.34 -30.37 -4.00
N ASP A 54 -6.66 -31.27 -4.93
CA ASP A 54 -6.73 -32.70 -4.67
C ASP A 54 -5.35 -33.38 -4.56
N HIS A 55 -4.39 -32.96 -5.40
CA HIS A 55 -3.15 -33.73 -5.58
C HIS A 55 -1.89 -33.05 -5.03
N TYR A 56 -1.93 -31.76 -4.65
CA TYR A 56 -0.72 -31.05 -4.25
C TYR A 56 -0.09 -31.60 -2.95
N GLN A 57 -0.94 -32.03 -2.01
CA GLN A 57 -0.53 -32.64 -0.74
C GLN A 57 0.35 -33.88 -0.93
N GLU A 58 -0.03 -34.74 -1.86
CA GLU A 58 0.73 -35.95 -2.20
C GLU A 58 1.96 -35.59 -3.03
N ALA A 59 1.81 -34.67 -4.00
CA ALA A 59 2.91 -34.23 -4.85
C ALA A 59 4.11 -33.71 -4.03
N ARG A 60 3.85 -32.98 -2.93
CA ARG A 60 4.92 -32.43 -2.08
C ARG A 60 5.71 -33.48 -1.27
N LEU A 61 5.22 -34.72 -1.20
CA LEU A 61 5.95 -35.84 -0.61
C LEU A 61 6.92 -36.50 -1.61
N SER A 62 6.79 -36.17 -2.89
CA SER A 62 7.60 -36.70 -3.98
C SER A 62 8.78 -35.79 -4.33
N LEU A 63 9.69 -36.29 -5.18
CA LEU A 63 10.80 -35.48 -5.71
C LEU A 63 10.27 -34.25 -6.46
N PHE A 64 10.90 -33.11 -6.21
CA PHE A 64 10.46 -31.82 -6.74
C PHE A 64 10.73 -31.66 -8.25
N GLU A 65 11.86 -32.16 -8.72
CA GLU A 65 12.34 -31.94 -10.08
C GLU A 65 11.44 -32.63 -11.11
N ASN A 66 11.08 -31.92 -12.17
CA ASN A 66 10.25 -32.41 -13.29
C ASN A 66 8.91 -33.04 -12.89
N HIS A 67 8.38 -32.72 -11.70
CA HIS A 67 7.12 -33.28 -11.24
C HIS A 67 5.91 -32.70 -12.01
N LYS A 68 4.94 -33.55 -12.36
CA LYS A 68 3.72 -33.19 -13.12
C LYS A 68 2.94 -32.02 -12.51
N MET A 69 2.80 -31.98 -11.18
CA MET A 69 2.18 -30.85 -10.46
C MET A 69 2.90 -29.52 -10.71
N GLY A 70 4.22 -29.54 -10.86
CA GLY A 70 4.99 -28.36 -11.23
C GLY A 70 4.66 -27.87 -12.64
N ASN A 71 4.50 -28.78 -13.61
CA ASN A 71 4.06 -28.45 -14.97
C ASN A 71 2.60 -27.95 -14.99
N HIS A 72 1.72 -28.59 -14.22
CA HIS A 72 0.32 -28.20 -14.10
C HIS A 72 0.17 -26.74 -13.66
N VAL A 73 0.89 -26.32 -12.62
CA VAL A 73 0.84 -24.94 -12.13
C VAL A 73 1.60 -23.96 -13.04
N ARG A 74 2.78 -24.33 -13.56
CA ARG A 74 3.63 -23.39 -14.31
C ARG A 74 3.24 -23.24 -15.78
N SER A 75 2.58 -24.23 -16.36
CA SER A 75 2.24 -24.29 -17.79
C SER A 75 0.73 -24.42 -18.00
N ILE A 76 0.12 -25.55 -17.58
CA ILE A 76 -1.29 -25.84 -17.91
C ILE A 76 -2.23 -24.77 -17.36
N PHE A 77 -2.15 -24.48 -16.06
CA PHE A 77 -3.00 -23.48 -15.42
C PHE A 77 -2.69 -22.06 -15.92
N LYS A 78 -1.42 -21.78 -16.23
CA LYS A 78 -0.99 -20.52 -16.85
C LYS A 78 -1.68 -20.29 -18.19
N ASP A 79 -1.67 -21.29 -19.07
CA ASP A 79 -2.23 -21.19 -20.41
C ASP A 79 -3.77 -21.11 -20.36
N ILE A 80 -4.40 -21.86 -19.46
CA ILE A 80 -5.84 -21.77 -19.16
C ILE A 80 -6.24 -20.34 -18.77
N ILE A 81 -5.54 -19.72 -17.82
CA ILE A 81 -5.84 -18.34 -17.39
C ILE A 81 -5.71 -17.37 -18.57
N ILE A 82 -4.63 -17.47 -19.34
CA ILE A 82 -4.38 -16.57 -20.48
C ILE A 82 -5.51 -16.68 -21.51
N ASN A 83 -5.88 -17.91 -21.89
CA ASN A 83 -6.85 -18.15 -22.96
C ASN A 83 -8.28 -17.81 -22.51
N GLU A 84 -8.71 -18.30 -21.35
CA GLU A 84 -10.10 -18.17 -20.90
C GLU A 84 -10.46 -16.75 -20.43
N ALA A 85 -9.49 -16.02 -19.87
CA ALA A 85 -9.66 -14.62 -19.54
C ALA A 85 -9.35 -13.68 -20.73
N ASN A 86 -8.86 -14.21 -21.85
CA ASN A 86 -8.45 -13.46 -23.04
C ASN A 86 -7.41 -12.38 -22.71
N LEU A 87 -6.34 -12.76 -22.00
CA LEU A 87 -5.31 -11.83 -21.56
C LEU A 87 -4.38 -11.45 -22.72
N ASN A 88 -4.19 -10.15 -22.94
CA ASN A 88 -3.14 -9.65 -23.82
C ASN A 88 -1.76 -9.91 -23.19
N GLN A 89 -0.96 -10.80 -23.78
CA GLN A 89 0.35 -11.20 -23.25
C GLN A 89 1.44 -10.12 -23.38
N ASP A 90 1.21 -9.11 -24.23
CA ASP A 90 2.09 -7.93 -24.31
C ASP A 90 1.95 -7.04 -23.07
N HIS A 91 0.78 -7.09 -22.42
CA HIS A 91 0.46 -6.29 -21.23
C HIS A 91 0.53 -7.13 -19.96
N PHE A 92 0.11 -8.39 -20.01
CA PHE A 92 0.07 -9.28 -18.86
C PHE A 92 1.11 -10.39 -18.94
N TYR A 93 1.72 -10.69 -17.79
CA TYR A 93 2.60 -11.83 -17.60
C TYR A 93 2.02 -12.74 -16.52
N VAL A 94 1.71 -13.99 -16.87
CA VAL A 94 1.21 -14.99 -15.93
C VAL A 94 2.34 -15.92 -15.53
N LYS A 95 2.49 -16.18 -14.23
CA LYS A 95 3.54 -17.06 -13.69
C LYS A 95 3.04 -17.88 -12.52
N GLY A 96 3.24 -19.19 -12.59
CA GLY A 96 3.03 -20.12 -11.48
C GLY A 96 4.30 -20.42 -10.70
N SER A 97 4.16 -20.76 -9.42
CA SER A 97 5.23 -21.33 -8.60
C SER A 97 4.69 -22.37 -7.62
N VAL A 98 5.38 -23.51 -7.58
CA VAL A 98 5.22 -24.53 -6.54
C VAL A 98 6.45 -24.61 -5.63
N GLY A 99 7.24 -23.53 -5.61
CA GLY A 99 8.55 -23.46 -4.96
C GLY A 99 9.71 -23.45 -5.95
N ASN A 100 10.94 -23.32 -5.43
CA ASN A 100 12.18 -23.27 -6.19
C ASN A 100 13.21 -24.23 -5.56
N GLY A 101 13.38 -25.41 -6.16
CA GLY A 101 14.22 -26.50 -5.64
C GLY A 101 13.61 -27.28 -4.45
N ARG A 102 12.64 -26.70 -3.76
CA ARG A 102 11.82 -27.36 -2.71
C ARG A 102 10.36 -26.98 -2.91
N TRP A 103 9.46 -27.89 -2.54
CA TRP A 103 8.02 -27.63 -2.56
C TRP A 103 7.66 -26.46 -1.64
N ALA A 104 6.89 -25.52 -2.18
CA ALA A 104 6.29 -24.46 -1.39
C ALA A 104 5.15 -25.04 -0.55
N GLU A 105 4.94 -24.46 0.63
CA GLU A 105 3.75 -24.77 1.42
C GLU A 105 2.49 -24.15 0.79
N ILE A 106 2.64 -22.97 0.19
CA ILE A 106 1.58 -22.21 -0.48
C ILE A 106 2.00 -22.09 -1.96
N PRO A 107 1.53 -23.00 -2.85
CA PRO A 107 1.70 -22.79 -4.28
C PRO A 107 0.82 -21.63 -4.73
N TRP A 108 1.22 -20.99 -5.82
CA TRP A 108 0.50 -19.83 -6.34
C TRP A 108 0.63 -19.70 -7.84
N ILE A 109 -0.31 -18.96 -8.43
CA ILE A 109 -0.20 -18.43 -9.78
C ILE A 109 -0.61 -16.96 -9.81
N SER A 110 0.24 -16.11 -10.36
CA SER A 110 0.04 -14.66 -10.40
C SER A 110 -0.16 -14.17 -11.81
N ILE A 111 -1.02 -13.16 -11.96
CA ILE A 111 -1.18 -12.34 -13.16
C ILE A 111 -0.58 -10.97 -12.86
N PHE A 112 0.49 -10.63 -13.56
CA PHE A 112 1.19 -9.37 -13.43
C PHE A 112 0.87 -8.46 -14.63
N ASN A 113 0.49 -7.21 -14.39
CA ASN A 113 0.54 -6.16 -15.42
C ASN A 113 2.01 -5.71 -15.54
N ARG A 114 2.59 -5.86 -16.73
CA ARG A 114 4.01 -5.58 -17.03
C ARG A 114 4.39 -4.11 -16.81
N ASP A 115 3.44 -3.19 -16.92
CA ASP A 115 3.65 -1.78 -16.66
C ASP A 115 3.72 -1.47 -15.15
N ILE A 116 3.21 -2.37 -14.31
CA ILE A 116 3.30 -2.30 -12.84
C ILE A 116 4.46 -3.15 -12.32
N THR A 117 4.49 -4.44 -12.66
CA THR A 117 5.47 -5.41 -12.13
C THR A 117 5.51 -6.67 -12.98
N THR A 118 6.55 -7.47 -12.79
CA THR A 118 6.65 -8.84 -13.34
C THR A 118 7.02 -9.87 -12.26
N THR A 119 6.90 -9.48 -10.99
CA THR A 119 7.31 -10.28 -9.83
C THR A 119 6.31 -10.19 -8.68
N ALA A 120 6.17 -11.27 -7.92
CA ALA A 120 5.39 -11.30 -6.68
C ALA A 120 6.08 -10.60 -5.50
N THR A 121 7.34 -10.15 -5.67
CA THR A 121 8.10 -9.51 -4.58
C THR A 121 7.88 -8.00 -4.50
N LYS A 122 7.46 -7.35 -5.58
CA LYS A 122 7.31 -5.89 -5.71
C LYS A 122 6.04 -5.56 -6.51
N GLY A 123 5.44 -4.43 -6.18
CA GLY A 123 4.27 -3.91 -6.90
C GLY A 123 2.96 -4.59 -6.54
N TYR A 124 1.96 -4.38 -7.37
CA TYR A 124 0.59 -4.86 -7.20
C TYR A 124 0.29 -5.91 -8.25
N TYR A 125 -0.50 -6.92 -7.93
CA TYR A 125 -0.79 -8.03 -8.84
C TYR A 125 -2.00 -8.85 -8.39
N ILE A 126 -2.59 -9.59 -9.32
CA ILE A 126 -3.61 -10.59 -9.00
C ILE A 126 -2.90 -11.92 -8.76
N VAL A 127 -3.31 -12.68 -7.76
CA VAL A 127 -2.73 -13.98 -7.42
C VAL A 127 -3.78 -14.96 -6.92
N TYR A 128 -3.68 -16.20 -7.39
CA TYR A 128 -4.32 -17.35 -6.77
C TYR A 128 -3.35 -17.93 -5.73
N LEU A 129 -3.75 -17.89 -4.46
CA LEU A 129 -2.98 -18.38 -3.31
C LEU A 129 -3.68 -19.61 -2.72
N PHE A 130 -3.10 -20.78 -2.94
CA PHE A 130 -3.64 -22.04 -2.41
C PHE A 130 -3.26 -22.17 -0.93
N LYS A 131 -4.22 -22.49 -0.07
CA LYS A 131 -3.96 -22.67 1.36
C LYS A 131 -2.98 -23.82 1.59
N ALA A 132 -2.20 -23.74 2.65
CA ALA A 132 -1.19 -24.74 3.04
C ALA A 132 -1.76 -26.16 3.20
N ASP A 133 -3.02 -26.26 3.62
CA ASP A 133 -3.77 -27.49 3.81
C ASP A 133 -4.54 -27.94 2.55
N MET A 134 -4.54 -27.13 1.48
CA MET A 134 -5.35 -27.31 0.26
C MET A 134 -6.87 -27.33 0.52
N SER A 135 -7.35 -26.76 1.64
CA SER A 135 -8.79 -26.68 1.90
C SER A 135 -9.52 -25.70 0.97
N GLY A 136 -8.77 -24.97 0.14
CA GLY A 136 -9.28 -24.01 -0.82
C GLY A 136 -8.18 -23.09 -1.35
N VAL A 137 -8.58 -22.14 -2.18
CA VAL A 137 -7.71 -21.16 -2.83
C VAL A 137 -8.33 -19.77 -2.73
N TYR A 138 -7.51 -18.75 -2.52
CA TYR A 138 -7.93 -17.36 -2.63
C TYR A 138 -7.55 -16.82 -3.99
N ILE A 139 -8.45 -16.13 -4.69
CA ILE A 139 -8.04 -15.12 -5.66
C ILE A 139 -7.88 -13.79 -4.92
N SER A 140 -6.78 -13.08 -5.15
CA SER A 140 -6.46 -11.85 -4.42
C SER A 140 -5.81 -10.84 -5.34
N LEU A 141 -6.36 -9.63 -5.39
CA LEU A 141 -5.58 -8.44 -5.66
C LEU A 141 -4.67 -8.20 -4.44
N ASN A 142 -3.37 -8.24 -4.67
CA ASN A 142 -2.36 -8.32 -3.62
C ASN A 142 -1.19 -7.39 -3.94
N GLN A 143 -0.24 -7.25 -3.01
CA GLN A 143 0.92 -6.40 -3.15
C GLN A 143 2.19 -7.02 -2.56
N GLY A 144 3.32 -6.65 -3.14
CA GLY A 144 4.63 -7.16 -2.78
C GLY A 144 5.13 -6.64 -1.43
N TRP A 145 5.60 -7.56 -0.58
CA TRP A 145 6.09 -7.29 0.78
C TRP A 145 7.45 -6.55 0.83
N THR A 146 8.29 -6.71 -0.19
CA THR A 146 9.74 -6.37 -0.12
C THR A 146 9.98 -4.90 0.20
N TYR A 147 9.28 -3.99 -0.48
CA TYR A 147 9.40 -2.53 -0.25
C TYR A 147 9.17 -2.16 1.22
N PHE A 148 8.09 -2.68 1.82
CA PHE A 148 7.73 -2.36 3.21
C PHE A 148 8.74 -2.92 4.20
N LYS A 149 9.28 -4.11 3.93
CA LYS A 149 10.33 -4.72 4.74
C LYS A 149 11.62 -3.90 4.70
N GLU A 150 12.06 -3.51 3.52
CA GLU A 150 13.31 -2.78 3.31
C GLU A 150 13.24 -1.37 3.91
N LYS A 151 12.14 -0.66 3.67
CA LYS A 151 11.97 0.72 4.16
C LYS A 151 11.63 0.82 5.65
N TYR A 152 10.70 0.00 6.14
CA TYR A 152 10.14 0.14 7.49
C TYR A 152 10.53 -0.99 8.45
N GLN A 153 11.38 -1.93 8.03
CA GLN A 153 11.70 -3.15 8.78
C GLN A 153 10.46 -4.03 9.03
N THR A 154 10.63 -5.21 9.63
CA THR A 154 9.57 -6.22 9.71
C THR A 154 8.34 -5.77 10.51
N LYS A 155 8.53 -5.21 11.71
CA LYS A 155 7.41 -4.91 12.62
C LYS A 155 6.53 -3.77 12.09
N LEU A 156 7.13 -2.67 11.67
CA LEU A 156 6.40 -1.52 11.13
C LEU A 156 5.98 -1.77 9.68
N GLY A 157 6.83 -2.40 8.86
CA GLY A 157 6.48 -2.79 7.50
C GLY A 157 5.19 -3.61 7.42
N ARG A 158 4.98 -4.56 8.36
CA ARG A 158 3.73 -5.36 8.44
C ARG A 158 2.48 -4.50 8.68
N LYS A 159 2.62 -3.37 9.36
CA LYS A 159 1.53 -2.40 9.53
C LYS A 159 1.36 -1.59 8.25
N LYS A 160 2.47 -1.11 7.68
CA LYS A 160 2.49 -0.26 6.49
C LYS A 160 1.88 -0.92 5.26
N ILE A 161 2.22 -2.18 4.97
CA ILE A 161 1.59 -2.91 3.86
C ILE A 161 0.07 -3.03 4.02
N ARG A 162 -0.40 -3.26 5.24
CA ARG A 162 -1.84 -3.31 5.54
C ARG A 162 -2.49 -1.94 5.43
N THR A 163 -1.81 -0.90 5.89
CA THR A 163 -2.28 0.49 5.70
C THR A 163 -2.39 0.81 4.22
N THR A 164 -1.39 0.48 3.41
CA THR A 164 -1.42 0.67 1.96
C THR A 164 -2.57 -0.08 1.30
N ALA A 165 -2.82 -1.35 1.69
CA ALA A 165 -3.99 -2.10 1.22
C ALA A 165 -5.30 -1.36 1.50
N ASN A 166 -5.50 -0.90 2.74
CA ASN A 166 -6.70 -0.18 3.16
C ASN A 166 -6.86 1.17 2.43
N ILE A 167 -5.76 1.88 2.17
CA ILE A 167 -5.80 3.16 1.44
C ILE A 167 -6.22 2.94 0.00
N ILE A 168 -5.63 1.94 -0.67
CA ILE A 168 -6.01 1.59 -2.05
C ILE A 168 -7.47 1.19 -2.09
N GLN A 169 -7.92 0.32 -1.19
CA GLN A 169 -9.31 -0.11 -1.12
C GLN A 169 -10.29 1.08 -1.09
N LYS A 170 -10.00 2.10 -0.27
CA LYS A 170 -10.84 3.31 -0.16
C LYS A 170 -10.80 4.22 -1.38
N LYS A 171 -9.78 4.07 -2.24
CA LYS A 171 -9.59 4.87 -3.46
C LYS A 171 -10.14 4.19 -4.71
N LEU A 172 -10.47 2.90 -4.65
CA LEU A 172 -11.08 2.17 -5.77
C LEU A 172 -12.49 2.70 -6.02
N ASN A 173 -12.81 2.91 -7.30
CA ASN A 173 -14.17 3.29 -7.71
C ASN A 173 -15.05 2.04 -7.93
N PHE A 174 -14.46 0.95 -8.41
CA PHE A 174 -15.13 -0.33 -8.59
C PHE A 174 -14.64 -1.38 -7.60
N THR A 175 -15.55 -1.89 -6.78
CA THR A 175 -15.35 -3.07 -5.92
C THR A 175 -16.30 -4.16 -6.40
N PRO A 176 -15.81 -5.34 -6.81
CA PRO A 176 -16.70 -6.39 -7.28
C PRO A 176 -17.53 -7.00 -6.14
N ASP A 177 -18.79 -7.33 -6.41
CA ASP A 177 -19.77 -7.71 -5.38
C ASP A 177 -19.37 -8.95 -4.57
N HIS A 178 -18.69 -9.91 -5.21
CA HIS A 178 -18.28 -11.15 -4.58
C HIS A 178 -16.88 -11.09 -3.93
N MET A 179 -16.25 -9.91 -3.93
CA MET A 179 -14.92 -9.71 -3.37
C MET A 179 -15.01 -9.04 -2.00
N THR A 180 -14.17 -9.50 -1.08
CA THR A 180 -14.03 -8.99 0.28
C THR A 180 -12.61 -8.48 0.51
N ALA A 181 -12.48 -7.50 1.40
CA ALA A 181 -11.19 -7.03 1.93
C ALA A 181 -10.89 -7.61 3.33
N GLU A 182 -11.66 -8.60 3.75
CA GLU A 182 -11.40 -9.33 4.99
C GLU A 182 -10.01 -9.98 4.96
N ALA A 183 -9.41 -10.10 6.14
CA ALA A 183 -8.09 -10.72 6.26
C ALA A 183 -8.14 -12.18 5.79
N ILE A 184 -7.25 -12.55 4.86
CA ILE A 184 -7.13 -13.94 4.40
C ILE A 184 -6.24 -14.75 5.36
N THR A 185 -6.45 -16.06 5.39
CA THR A 185 -5.62 -17.00 6.18
C THR A 185 -5.17 -18.15 5.30
N LEU A 186 -3.89 -18.18 4.97
CA LEU A 186 -3.28 -19.19 4.11
C LEU A 186 -2.85 -20.42 4.91
N GLY A 187 -2.65 -20.28 6.23
CA GLY A 187 -2.30 -21.39 7.12
C GLY A 187 -0.86 -21.89 6.97
N GLY A 188 -0.02 -21.18 6.21
CA GLY A 188 1.39 -21.51 6.04
C GLY A 188 2.26 -20.96 7.16
N GLN A 189 3.42 -21.58 7.35
CA GLN A 189 4.42 -21.16 8.34
C GLN A 189 5.42 -20.17 7.73
N GLY A 190 5.67 -19.07 8.45
CA GLY A 190 6.78 -18.16 8.17
C GLY A 190 6.40 -16.85 7.48
N TRP A 191 7.44 -16.04 7.22
CA TRP A 191 7.30 -14.64 6.86
C TRP A 191 6.69 -14.38 5.49
N LEU A 192 6.80 -15.32 4.55
CA LEU A 192 6.20 -15.21 3.21
C LEU A 192 4.68 -15.36 3.26
N ALA A 193 4.17 -16.36 4.00
CA ALA A 193 2.74 -16.56 4.21
C ALA A 193 2.11 -15.32 4.83
N GLU A 194 2.70 -14.80 5.91
CA GLU A 194 2.25 -13.55 6.53
C GLU A 194 2.33 -12.34 5.60
N GLY A 195 3.33 -12.31 4.70
CA GLY A 195 3.47 -11.26 3.69
C GLY A 195 2.27 -11.24 2.74
N TYR A 196 1.91 -12.40 2.20
CA TYR A 196 0.74 -12.55 1.33
C TYR A 196 -0.58 -12.20 2.04
N GLU A 197 -0.75 -12.66 3.28
CA GLU A 197 -1.95 -12.38 4.06
C GLU A 197 -2.13 -10.89 4.36
N LYS A 198 -1.03 -10.19 4.67
CA LYS A 198 -1.05 -8.75 4.96
C LYS A 198 -1.06 -7.87 3.71
N GLY A 199 -0.62 -8.41 2.57
CA GLY A 199 -0.64 -7.75 1.27
C GLY A 199 -2.00 -7.78 0.59
N HIS A 200 -2.92 -8.62 1.07
CA HIS A 200 -4.28 -8.72 0.55
C HIS A 200 -5.01 -7.37 0.56
N ILE A 201 -5.48 -6.95 -0.62
CA ILE A 201 -6.27 -5.73 -0.81
C ILE A 201 -7.74 -6.07 -0.92
N LEU A 202 -8.06 -7.01 -1.81
CA LEU A 202 -9.41 -7.38 -2.19
C LEU A 202 -9.39 -8.75 -2.87
N GLY A 203 -10.36 -9.62 -2.60
CA GLY A 203 -10.41 -10.93 -3.25
C GLY A 203 -11.52 -11.84 -2.72
N ARG A 204 -11.48 -13.11 -3.12
CA ARG A 204 -12.50 -14.10 -2.76
C ARG A 204 -11.88 -15.44 -2.42
N PHE A 205 -12.48 -16.15 -1.46
CA PHE A 205 -12.12 -17.50 -1.10
C PHE A 205 -12.97 -18.52 -1.87
N TYR A 206 -12.32 -19.51 -2.48
CA TYR A 206 -12.93 -20.68 -3.10
C TYR A 206 -12.64 -21.92 -2.27
N SER A 207 -13.67 -22.48 -1.64
CA SER A 207 -13.57 -23.73 -0.86
C SER A 207 -13.38 -24.92 -1.78
N ALA A 208 -12.47 -25.85 -1.43
CA ALA A 208 -12.29 -27.09 -2.18
C ALA A 208 -13.57 -27.94 -2.27
N ASN A 209 -14.42 -27.87 -1.24
CA ASN A 209 -15.68 -28.62 -1.19
C ASN A 209 -16.81 -27.97 -1.98
N ASN A 210 -16.63 -26.73 -2.43
CA ASN A 210 -17.66 -25.96 -3.12
C ASN A 210 -17.03 -24.95 -4.09
N LEU A 211 -16.21 -25.46 -5.02
CA LEU A 211 -15.63 -24.63 -6.07
C LEU A 211 -16.72 -24.07 -6.99
N PRO A 212 -16.71 -22.76 -7.29
CA PRO A 212 -17.60 -22.16 -8.27
C PRO A 212 -17.43 -22.75 -9.68
N SER A 213 -18.38 -22.45 -10.56
CA SER A 213 -18.26 -22.82 -11.97
C SER A 213 -17.11 -22.09 -12.66
N SER A 214 -16.54 -22.67 -13.72
CA SER A 214 -15.48 -22.02 -14.52
C SER A 214 -15.91 -20.63 -15.02
N LYS A 215 -17.19 -20.46 -15.39
CA LYS A 215 -17.75 -19.16 -15.79
C LYS A 215 -17.68 -18.12 -14.67
N GLU A 216 -18.00 -18.51 -13.44
CA GLU A 216 -17.96 -17.62 -12.28
C GLU A 216 -16.51 -17.26 -11.93
N LEU A 217 -15.60 -18.24 -11.92
CA LEU A 217 -14.17 -18.01 -11.68
C LEU A 217 -13.54 -17.04 -12.69
N ILE A 218 -13.89 -17.15 -13.97
CA ILE A 218 -13.43 -16.22 -15.01
C ILE A 218 -14.09 -14.83 -14.86
N SER A 219 -15.36 -14.76 -14.43
CA SER A 219 -16.03 -13.48 -14.13
C SER A 219 -15.30 -12.74 -13.01
N ASP A 220 -15.05 -13.44 -11.89
CA ASP A 220 -14.33 -12.92 -10.73
C ASP A 220 -12.93 -12.40 -11.11
N LEU A 221 -12.20 -13.14 -11.96
CA LEU A 221 -10.90 -12.69 -12.47
C LEU A 221 -11.03 -11.44 -13.34
N LYS A 222 -12.01 -11.37 -14.25
CA LYS A 222 -12.23 -10.21 -15.12
C LYS A 222 -12.62 -8.96 -14.34
N GLU A 223 -13.42 -9.12 -13.30
CA GLU A 223 -13.79 -8.02 -12.40
C GLU A 223 -12.56 -7.50 -11.62
N LEU A 224 -11.70 -8.38 -11.12
CA LEU A 224 -10.44 -7.96 -10.49
C LEU A 224 -9.47 -7.29 -11.48
N LEU A 225 -9.46 -7.67 -12.75
CA LEU A 225 -8.65 -7.00 -13.78
C LEU A 225 -9.10 -5.53 -13.98
N ILE A 226 -10.39 -5.23 -13.86
CA ILE A 226 -10.89 -3.84 -13.88
C ILE A 226 -10.31 -3.06 -12.71
N THR A 227 -10.42 -3.59 -11.50
CA THR A 227 -9.87 -2.97 -10.28
C THR A 227 -8.34 -2.84 -10.35
N TYR A 228 -7.65 -3.80 -10.97
CA TYR A 228 -6.20 -3.77 -11.14
C TYR A 228 -5.75 -2.65 -12.10
N ASN A 229 -6.51 -2.39 -13.17
CA ASN A 229 -6.28 -1.26 -14.07
C ASN A 229 -6.52 0.10 -13.38
N GLU A 230 -7.44 0.18 -12.40
CA GLU A 230 -7.56 1.40 -11.58
C GLU A 230 -6.28 1.67 -10.77
N ILE A 231 -5.64 0.62 -10.23
CA ILE A 231 -4.36 0.78 -9.53
C ILE A 231 -3.27 1.26 -10.49
N GLU A 232 -3.21 0.75 -11.72
CA GLU A 232 -2.31 1.25 -12.76
C GLU A 232 -2.49 2.74 -12.99
N TYR A 233 -3.74 3.19 -13.17
CA TYR A 233 -4.06 4.60 -13.35
C TYR A 233 -3.69 5.43 -12.11
N MET A 234 -3.93 4.90 -10.90
CA MET A 234 -3.51 5.55 -9.66
C MET A 234 -2.00 5.67 -9.56
N ILE A 235 -1.22 4.65 -9.93
CA ILE A 235 0.25 4.74 -9.98
C ILE A 235 0.64 5.86 -10.94
N GLY A 236 0.01 5.88 -12.11
CA GLY A 236 0.30 6.82 -13.18
C GLY A 236 1.74 6.64 -13.63
N GLU A 237 2.48 7.73 -13.71
CA GLU A 237 3.84 7.72 -14.22
C GLU A 237 4.91 7.67 -13.10
N ARG A 238 4.50 7.28 -11.89
CA ARG A 238 5.40 7.12 -10.74
C ARG A 238 6.02 5.73 -10.72
N THR A 239 7.21 5.63 -10.15
CA THR A 239 7.72 4.32 -9.73
C THR A 239 6.85 3.74 -8.61
N LEU A 240 6.88 2.42 -8.43
CA LEU A 240 6.17 1.75 -7.33
C LEU A 240 6.56 2.30 -5.94
N GLU A 241 7.83 2.65 -5.77
CA GLU A 241 8.37 3.19 -4.53
C GLU A 241 7.80 4.58 -4.27
N GLN A 242 7.81 5.47 -5.28
CA GLN A 242 7.20 6.79 -5.20
C GLN A 242 5.69 6.72 -4.95
N PHE A 243 4.99 5.78 -5.58
CA PHE A 243 3.56 5.59 -5.35
C PHE A 243 3.28 5.14 -3.90
N ASN A 244 4.02 4.17 -3.39
CA ASN A 244 3.87 3.72 -2.00
C ASN A 244 4.23 4.81 -0.99
N ASP A 245 5.29 5.58 -1.26
CA ASP A 245 5.67 6.75 -0.46
C ASP A 245 4.53 7.76 -0.41
N TYR A 246 3.95 8.09 -1.57
CA TYR A 246 2.81 8.99 -1.65
C TYR A 246 1.58 8.49 -0.89
N LEU A 247 1.25 7.20 -0.99
CA LEU A 247 0.12 6.62 -0.26
C LEU A 247 0.32 6.67 1.26
N LEU A 248 1.56 6.56 1.74
CA LEU A 248 1.87 6.49 3.16
C LEU A 248 2.17 7.84 3.82
N LEU A 249 2.23 8.94 3.06
CA LEU A 249 2.52 10.30 3.55
C LEU A 249 1.78 10.63 4.85
N SER A 250 0.45 10.67 4.82
CA SER A 250 -0.35 11.06 6.00
C SER A 250 -0.21 10.07 7.16
N ASP A 251 -0.02 8.77 6.88
CA ASP A 251 0.25 7.75 7.91
C ASP A 251 1.65 7.92 8.53
N ASP A 252 2.61 8.44 7.78
CA ASP A 252 3.93 8.88 8.25
C ASP A 252 3.91 10.26 8.92
N GLY A 253 2.74 10.91 9.03
CA GLY A 253 2.59 12.25 9.62
C GLY A 253 3.09 13.36 8.73
N GLN A 254 3.22 13.09 7.43
CA GLN A 254 3.71 13.98 6.40
C GLN A 254 2.56 14.47 5.51
N PHE A 255 2.60 15.76 5.16
CA PHE A 255 1.51 16.42 4.43
C PHE A 255 2.05 17.37 3.37
N LEU A 256 1.37 17.48 2.23
CA LEU A 256 1.66 18.42 1.15
C LEU A 256 0.86 19.70 1.35
N GLU A 257 1.56 20.84 1.42
CA GLU A 257 0.94 22.15 1.68
C GLU A 257 0.00 22.58 0.54
N GLU A 258 0.26 22.13 -0.69
CA GLU A 258 -0.46 22.58 -1.88
C GLU A 258 -1.76 21.82 -2.16
N GLU A 259 -2.08 20.80 -1.38
CA GLU A 259 -3.35 20.08 -1.46
C GLU A 259 -4.31 20.62 -0.38
N GLN A 260 -5.31 21.44 -0.76
CA GLN A 260 -6.22 22.10 0.19
C GLN A 260 -6.86 21.15 1.21
N GLN A 261 -7.23 19.93 0.78
CA GLN A 261 -7.80 18.92 1.66
C GLN A 261 -6.83 18.47 2.76
N GLN A 262 -5.53 18.53 2.52
CA GLN A 262 -4.50 18.12 3.47
C GLN A 262 -4.19 19.19 4.54
N GLU A 263 -4.61 20.45 4.38
CA GLU A 263 -4.41 21.47 5.42
C GLU A 263 -5.20 21.11 6.68
N GLU A 264 -6.47 20.74 6.54
CA GLU A 264 -7.30 20.35 7.67
C GLU A 264 -6.78 19.07 8.34
N ASP A 265 -6.41 18.06 7.54
CA ASP A 265 -5.83 16.81 8.05
C ASP A 265 -4.51 17.06 8.79
N PHE A 266 -3.67 17.97 8.29
CA PHE A 266 -2.44 18.40 8.94
C PHE A 266 -2.74 19.04 10.31
N GLN A 267 -3.64 20.02 10.37
CA GLN A 267 -4.00 20.68 11.64
C GLN A 267 -4.58 19.68 12.65
N ASN A 268 -5.47 18.79 12.20
CA ASN A 268 -6.04 17.72 13.03
C ASN A 268 -4.97 16.77 13.56
N ARG A 269 -3.99 16.39 12.72
CA ARG A 269 -2.89 15.53 13.13
C ARG A 269 -1.98 16.22 14.15
N VAL A 270 -1.68 17.50 13.96
CA VAL A 270 -0.92 18.30 14.92
C VAL A 270 -1.63 18.34 16.28
N GLN A 271 -2.94 18.61 16.31
CA GLN A 271 -3.72 18.59 17.56
C GLN A 271 -3.69 17.20 18.22
N SER A 272 -3.85 16.11 17.45
CA SER A 272 -3.76 14.74 17.99
C SER A 272 -2.39 14.45 18.63
N ILE A 273 -1.28 14.89 18.02
CA ILE A 273 0.06 14.74 18.59
C ILE A 273 0.23 15.56 19.88
N LEU A 274 -0.42 16.73 19.97
CA LEU A 274 -0.44 17.53 21.18
C LEU A 274 -1.19 16.80 22.31
N ASP A 275 -2.37 16.25 22.04
CA ASP A 275 -3.17 15.45 22.99
C ASP A 275 -2.39 14.26 23.57
N GLU A 276 -1.75 13.47 22.69
CA GLU A 276 -0.99 12.29 23.10
C GLU A 276 0.13 12.64 24.09
N LYS A 277 0.79 13.79 23.90
CA LYS A 277 1.82 14.24 24.83
C LYS A 277 1.25 14.83 26.11
N VAL A 278 0.12 15.53 26.08
CA VAL A 278 -0.57 15.96 27.31
C VAL A 278 -0.85 14.74 28.19
N LYS A 279 -1.46 13.70 27.61
CA LYS A 279 -1.72 12.42 28.30
C LYS A 279 -0.48 11.69 28.79
N LYS A 280 0.68 11.86 28.12
CA LYS A 280 1.96 11.26 28.54
C LYS A 280 2.64 12.09 29.65
N ALA A 281 2.60 13.41 29.57
CA ALA A 281 3.15 14.32 30.58
C ALA A 281 2.36 14.22 31.90
N GLU A 282 1.05 14.02 31.85
CA GLU A 282 0.21 13.69 33.01
C GLU A 282 0.59 12.35 33.66
N LYS A 283 1.25 11.44 32.92
CA LYS A 283 1.60 10.09 33.38
C LYS A 283 3.07 9.91 33.77
N ASN A 284 4.00 10.73 33.27
CA ASN A 284 5.43 10.64 33.57
C ASN A 284 6.06 12.04 33.57
N SER A 285 6.65 12.44 34.71
CA SER A 285 7.52 13.61 34.80
C SER A 285 8.94 13.25 34.35
N MET A 286 9.28 13.47 33.08
CA MET A 286 10.67 13.67 32.67
C MET A 286 10.73 14.41 31.33
N GLU A 287 11.65 15.36 31.25
CA GLU A 287 11.86 16.39 30.23
C GLU A 287 12.00 15.85 28.80
N ASP A 288 11.33 16.51 27.84
CA ASP A 288 11.69 16.42 26.42
C ASP A 288 13.10 17.01 26.30
N ILE A 289 14.11 16.18 25.98
CA ILE A 289 15.46 16.66 25.66
C ILE A 289 15.34 17.65 24.50
N GLU A 290 15.60 18.93 24.78
CA GLU A 290 15.67 20.00 23.78
C GLU A 290 16.82 19.69 22.82
N THR A 291 16.52 18.97 21.73
CA THR A 291 17.44 18.88 20.61
C THR A 291 17.58 20.26 20.00
N GLU A 292 18.81 20.80 20.03
CA GLU A 292 19.21 21.98 19.28
C GLU A 292 18.71 21.85 17.84
N ASP A 293 18.10 22.91 17.33
CA ASP A 293 17.58 22.93 15.98
C ASP A 293 18.74 23.18 15.01
N THR A 294 19.43 22.10 14.63
CA THR A 294 20.56 22.13 13.71
C THR A 294 20.11 22.02 12.25
N PRO A 295 20.92 22.46 11.27
CA PRO A 295 20.66 22.19 9.85
C PRO A 295 20.44 20.69 9.61
N LEU A 296 19.44 20.36 8.79
CA LEU A 296 19.27 19.02 8.22
C LEU A 296 19.41 19.07 6.70
N PRO A 297 19.89 17.98 6.07
CA PRO A 297 19.93 17.90 4.62
C PRO A 297 18.55 18.08 4.01
N LYS A 298 18.49 18.63 2.79
CA LYS A 298 17.27 18.68 1.98
C LYS A 298 16.66 17.28 1.87
N PRO A 299 15.37 17.09 2.22
CA PRO A 299 14.73 15.80 2.05
C PRO A 299 14.48 15.50 0.57
N GLU A 300 14.45 14.20 0.22
CA GLU A 300 14.01 13.77 -1.10
C GLU A 300 12.55 14.20 -1.32
N PRO A 301 12.20 14.68 -2.53
CA PRO A 301 10.83 15.05 -2.84
C PRO A 301 9.95 13.81 -2.95
N VAL A 302 8.65 13.99 -2.71
CA VAL A 302 7.62 13.06 -3.15
C VAL A 302 7.05 13.52 -4.48
N ILE A 303 6.71 12.56 -5.35
CA ILE A 303 6.11 12.85 -6.64
C ILE A 303 4.60 12.78 -6.51
N ASP A 304 3.93 13.91 -6.77
CA ASP A 304 2.47 13.97 -6.77
C ASP A 304 1.87 13.31 -8.03
N GLN A 305 0.55 13.26 -8.09
CA GLN A 305 -0.18 12.66 -9.23
C GLN A 305 0.06 13.40 -10.57
N THR A 306 0.57 14.64 -10.52
CA THR A 306 0.85 15.50 -11.68
C THR A 306 2.32 15.53 -12.07
N LYS A 307 3.13 14.57 -11.58
CA LYS A 307 4.59 14.48 -11.75
C LYS A 307 5.38 15.65 -11.14
N LYS A 308 4.78 16.46 -10.28
CA LYS A 308 5.52 17.54 -9.63
C LYS A 308 6.18 17.00 -8.39
N GLU A 309 7.46 17.33 -8.24
CA GLU A 309 8.16 17.16 -6.97
C GLU A 309 7.56 18.10 -5.94
N ARG A 310 7.13 17.53 -4.83
CA ARG A 310 6.61 18.22 -3.66
C ARG A 310 7.44 17.82 -2.46
N TRP A 311 7.49 18.70 -1.46
CA TRP A 311 8.19 18.42 -0.22
C TRP A 311 7.18 18.42 0.92
N PRO A 312 7.04 17.30 1.64
CA PRO A 312 6.10 17.23 2.74
C PRO A 312 6.61 18.01 3.95
N ARG A 313 5.66 18.50 4.74
CA ARG A 313 5.87 18.99 6.12
C ARG A 313 5.46 17.93 7.14
N ASP A 314 6.13 17.91 8.28
CA ASP A 314 5.98 16.92 9.35
C ASP A 314 5.18 17.51 10.53
N ALA A 315 4.06 16.87 10.86
CA ALA A 315 3.17 17.29 11.95
C ALA A 315 3.84 17.24 13.33
N GLN A 316 4.89 16.42 13.54
CA GLN A 316 5.66 16.40 14.77
C GLN A 316 6.51 17.67 14.94
N VAL A 317 7.11 18.16 13.85
CA VAL A 317 7.90 19.41 13.86
C VAL A 317 6.97 20.59 14.16
N ALA A 318 5.78 20.61 13.55
CA ALA A 318 4.74 21.60 13.84
C ALA A 318 4.25 21.54 15.30
N ALA A 319 3.95 20.35 15.83
CA ALA A 319 3.59 20.19 17.23
C ALA A 319 4.72 20.62 18.20
N LYS A 320 5.99 20.38 17.85
CA LYS A 320 7.16 20.88 18.60
C LYS A 320 7.18 22.41 18.58
N ALA A 321 7.01 23.04 17.42
CA ALA A 321 7.01 24.50 17.29
C ALA A 321 5.90 25.17 18.12
N LEU A 322 4.68 24.61 18.14
CA LEU A 322 3.59 25.11 18.98
C LEU A 322 3.94 25.08 20.46
N ARG A 323 4.52 23.97 20.96
CA ARG A 323 4.93 23.88 22.38
C ARG A 323 6.02 24.91 22.72
N LEU A 324 7.04 25.03 21.86
CA LEU A 324 8.13 25.99 22.05
C LEU A 324 7.64 27.45 22.04
N SER A 325 6.57 27.74 21.30
CA SER A 325 5.92 29.07 21.31
C SER A 325 5.16 29.37 22.61
N LYS A 326 4.98 28.39 23.50
CA LYS A 326 4.12 28.48 24.68
C LYS A 326 2.70 28.93 24.32
N PHE A 327 2.21 28.46 23.17
CA PHE A 327 0.90 28.81 22.62
C PHE A 327 0.64 30.33 22.52
N LYS A 328 1.69 31.08 22.13
CA LYS A 328 1.61 32.51 21.84
C LYS A 328 1.80 32.78 20.35
N CYS A 329 1.04 33.74 19.82
CA CYS A 329 1.18 34.16 18.43
C CYS A 329 2.54 34.84 18.22
N ALA A 330 3.27 34.43 17.20
CA ALA A 330 4.61 34.93 16.88
C ALA A 330 4.58 36.39 16.39
N PHE A 331 3.48 36.85 15.80
CA PHE A 331 3.35 38.25 15.38
C PHE A 331 3.04 39.18 16.57
N ASP A 332 2.21 38.75 17.51
CA ASP A 332 1.88 39.50 18.72
C ASP A 332 1.41 38.55 19.83
N GLU A 333 2.18 38.44 20.91
CA GLU A 333 1.86 37.56 22.03
C GLU A 333 0.54 37.90 22.74
N THR A 334 0.07 39.14 22.59
CA THR A 334 -1.20 39.61 23.16
C THR A 334 -2.41 39.17 22.35
N HIS A 335 -2.23 38.76 21.08
CA HIS A 335 -3.32 38.23 20.28
C HIS A 335 -3.92 36.99 20.93
N VAL A 336 -5.24 37.03 21.11
CA VAL A 336 -6.03 35.94 21.65
C VAL A 336 -6.77 35.23 20.52
N SER A 337 -6.84 33.91 20.65
CA SER A 337 -7.73 33.04 19.88
C SER A 337 -8.59 32.25 20.86
N PHE A 338 -9.46 31.38 20.35
CA PHE A 338 -10.26 30.50 21.20
C PHE A 338 -9.38 29.42 21.88
N THR A 339 -9.84 28.90 23.01
CA THR A 339 -9.16 27.79 23.71
C THR A 339 -9.40 26.47 22.98
N SER A 340 -8.32 25.76 22.67
CA SER A 340 -8.40 24.41 22.12
C SER A 340 -8.91 23.43 23.18
N LYS A 341 -9.93 22.65 22.83
CA LYS A 341 -10.42 21.55 23.69
C LYS A 341 -9.33 20.50 23.94
N VAL A 342 -8.39 20.36 23.00
CA VAL A 342 -7.34 19.33 23.05
C VAL A 342 -6.23 19.72 24.02
N THR A 343 -5.72 20.94 23.90
CA THR A 343 -4.56 21.36 24.70
C THR A 343 -4.93 22.13 25.95
N GLY A 344 -6.15 22.68 26.04
CA GLY A 344 -6.53 23.66 27.07
C GLY A 344 -5.88 25.03 26.87
N GLU A 345 -5.09 25.19 25.81
CA GLU A 345 -4.32 26.39 25.50
C GLU A 345 -4.95 27.16 24.33
N ARG A 346 -4.42 28.35 24.01
CA ARG A 346 -4.85 29.11 22.83
C ARG A 346 -4.65 28.30 21.56
N TYR A 347 -5.66 28.28 20.69
CA TYR A 347 -5.57 27.63 19.39
C TYR A 347 -4.72 28.47 18.43
N LEU A 348 -3.66 27.89 17.88
CA LEU A 348 -2.78 28.52 16.91
C LEU A 348 -2.55 27.55 15.74
N GLU A 349 -2.27 28.13 14.58
CA GLU A 349 -1.91 27.43 13.37
C GLU A 349 -0.40 27.59 13.14
N VAL A 350 0.24 26.55 12.60
CA VAL A 350 1.67 26.59 12.29
C VAL A 350 1.88 26.99 10.85
N HIS A 351 2.84 27.89 10.63
CA HIS A 351 3.16 28.42 9.32
C HIS A 351 4.68 28.47 9.10
N HIS A 352 5.16 27.97 7.97
CA HIS A 352 6.56 28.09 7.56
C HIS A 352 6.86 29.52 7.12
N LEU A 353 7.81 30.21 7.76
CA LEU A 353 8.17 31.58 7.34
C LEU A 353 8.69 31.61 5.89
N VAL A 354 9.60 30.71 5.50
CA VAL A 354 9.90 30.46 4.08
C VAL A 354 8.94 29.38 3.58
N PRO A 355 8.04 29.68 2.62
CA PRO A 355 7.02 28.72 2.19
C PRO A 355 7.61 27.41 1.64
N MET A 356 6.98 26.26 1.92
CA MET A 356 7.51 24.94 1.54
C MET A 356 7.62 24.75 0.03
N LYS A 357 6.80 25.45 -0.76
CA LYS A 357 6.89 25.46 -2.24
C LYS A 357 8.28 25.88 -2.76
N TYR A 358 9.08 26.60 -1.96
CA TYR A 358 10.45 27.00 -2.30
C TYR A 358 11.53 26.04 -1.82
N GLN A 359 11.19 24.91 -1.17
CA GLN A 359 12.16 23.91 -0.67
C GLN A 359 13.17 23.47 -1.74
N ARG A 360 12.77 23.46 -3.02
CA ARG A 360 13.68 23.14 -4.14
C ARG A 360 14.93 24.02 -4.14
N ASN A 361 14.81 25.29 -3.75
CA ASN A 361 15.85 26.31 -3.84
C ASN A 361 16.85 26.24 -2.68
N PHE A 362 16.63 25.38 -1.69
CA PHE A 362 17.47 25.24 -0.51
C PHE A 362 18.12 23.85 -0.45
N ASN A 363 19.37 23.79 0.00
CA ASN A 363 20.12 22.54 0.21
C ASN A 363 19.89 21.93 1.61
N VAL A 364 19.13 22.63 2.45
CA VAL A 364 18.72 22.20 3.79
C VAL A 364 17.20 22.00 3.84
N SER A 365 16.72 21.22 4.82
CA SER A 365 15.29 21.12 5.09
C SER A 365 14.73 22.46 5.58
N LEU A 366 13.64 22.92 4.97
CA LEU A 366 12.84 24.06 5.42
C LEU A 366 11.93 23.67 6.59
N ASP A 367 11.61 22.39 6.76
CA ASP A 367 10.69 21.92 7.79
C ASP A 367 11.40 21.77 9.17
N ARG A 368 11.73 22.93 9.75
CA ARG A 368 12.48 23.08 10.99
C ARG A 368 11.71 23.94 12.00
N ALA A 369 11.78 23.58 13.27
CA ALA A 369 11.04 24.27 14.33
C ALA A 369 11.38 25.78 14.44
N SER A 370 12.59 26.18 14.07
CA SER A 370 13.10 27.55 14.09
C SER A 370 12.48 28.43 13.02
N GLN A 371 12.07 27.83 11.90
CA GLN A 371 11.34 28.50 10.83
C GLN A 371 9.83 28.55 11.10
N LEU A 372 9.30 27.54 11.80
CA LEU A 372 7.87 27.44 12.06
C LEU A 372 7.38 28.52 13.03
N LEU A 373 6.31 29.17 12.62
CA LEU A 373 5.63 30.23 13.36
C LEU A 373 4.30 29.74 13.87
N ALA A 374 4.06 29.88 15.17
CA ALA A 374 2.74 29.72 15.76
C ALA A 374 1.97 31.03 15.55
N LEU A 375 0.93 31.04 14.72
CA LEU A 375 0.12 32.23 14.42
C LEU A 375 -1.32 32.01 14.84
N CYS A 376 -2.00 33.04 15.33
CA CYS A 376 -3.45 32.95 15.48
C CYS A 376 -4.10 32.87 14.09
N PRO A 377 -5.32 32.32 13.96
CA PRO A 377 -5.98 32.19 12.66
C PRO A 377 -6.03 33.51 11.89
N THR A 378 -6.27 34.64 12.57
CA THR A 378 -6.27 35.96 11.95
C THR A 378 -4.91 36.33 11.34
N CYS A 379 -3.81 36.18 12.08
CA CYS A 379 -2.46 36.48 11.58
C CYS A 379 -2.02 35.53 10.47
N HIS A 380 -2.37 34.24 10.57
CA HIS A 380 -2.09 33.27 9.52
C HIS A 380 -2.88 33.55 8.24
N ARG A 381 -4.13 34.01 8.34
CA ARG A 381 -4.86 34.46 7.14
C ARG A 381 -4.31 35.78 6.60
N GLN A 382 -3.89 36.71 7.46
CA GLN A 382 -3.31 38.00 7.05
C GLN A 382 -2.02 37.84 6.23
N ILE A 383 -1.10 36.94 6.61
CA ILE A 383 0.16 36.75 5.87
C ILE A 383 -0.05 36.20 4.44
N HIS A 384 -1.15 35.47 4.19
CA HIS A 384 -1.48 34.95 2.86
C HIS A 384 -2.42 35.85 2.06
N HIS A 385 -3.41 36.47 2.71
CA HIS A 385 -4.53 37.14 2.04
C HIS A 385 -4.64 38.64 2.33
N GLY A 386 -3.80 39.17 3.22
CA GLY A 386 -3.74 40.61 3.49
C GLY A 386 -3.28 41.41 2.28
N THR A 387 -3.45 42.73 2.35
CA THR A 387 -2.85 43.63 1.34
C THR A 387 -1.32 43.51 1.38
N ASP A 388 -0.62 43.92 0.33
CA ASP A 388 0.85 43.87 0.31
C ASP A 388 1.46 44.63 1.49
N LYS A 389 0.85 45.75 1.89
CA LYS A 389 1.23 46.50 3.09
C LYS A 389 1.03 45.69 4.38
N ASP A 390 -0.11 45.01 4.51
CA ASP A 390 -0.41 44.20 5.69
C ASP A 390 0.51 42.98 5.79
N LYS A 391 0.83 42.35 4.64
CA LYS A 391 1.78 41.24 4.53
C LYS A 391 3.19 41.69 4.84
N GLU A 392 3.66 42.81 4.27
CA GLU A 392 4.99 43.33 4.52
C GLU A 392 5.19 43.68 6.01
N ASN A 393 4.18 44.25 6.65
CA ASN A 393 4.23 44.56 8.09
C ASN A 393 4.45 43.32 8.96
N ILE A 394 3.70 42.24 8.70
CA ILE A 394 3.86 40.98 9.45
C ILE A 394 5.17 40.27 9.08
N LEU A 395 5.53 40.22 7.80
CA LEU A 395 6.75 39.55 7.31
C LEU A 395 8.01 40.21 7.86
N ARG A 396 8.07 41.55 7.90
CA ARG A 396 9.21 42.29 8.44
C ARG A 396 9.46 41.93 9.90
N LYS A 397 8.43 42.00 10.74
CA LYS A 397 8.55 41.65 12.15
C LYS A 397 9.02 40.21 12.33
N LEU A 398 8.36 39.27 11.64
CA LEU A 398 8.67 37.84 11.76
C LEU A 398 10.06 37.51 11.23
N PHE A 399 10.51 38.18 10.17
CA PHE A 399 11.86 38.04 9.64
C PHE A 399 12.90 38.55 10.63
N ASP A 400 12.71 39.75 11.18
CA ASP A 400 13.62 40.32 12.18
C ASP A 400 13.76 39.41 13.41
N ASP A 401 12.65 38.80 13.85
CA ASP A 401 12.61 37.87 14.99
C ASP A 401 13.30 36.50 14.69
N ARG A 402 13.44 36.12 13.41
CA ARG A 402 13.85 34.77 13.00
C ARG A 402 15.13 34.71 12.18
N HIS A 403 15.62 35.82 11.63
CA HIS A 403 16.73 35.87 10.68
C HIS A 403 17.97 35.11 11.16
N GLU A 404 18.44 35.37 12.39
CA GLU A 404 19.62 34.67 12.93
C GLU A 404 19.38 33.17 13.12
N LYS A 405 18.15 32.76 13.47
CA LYS A 405 17.79 31.35 13.63
C LYS A 405 17.71 30.64 12.27
N LEU A 406 17.15 31.30 11.25
CA LEU A 406 17.13 30.79 9.88
C LEU A 406 18.56 30.57 9.36
N LYS A 407 19.44 31.56 9.55
CA LYS A 407 20.85 31.46 9.19
C LYS A 407 21.56 30.31 9.92
N ALA A 408 21.29 30.13 11.21
CA ALA A 408 21.86 29.04 12.01
C ALA A 408 21.47 27.64 11.49
N ILE A 409 20.30 27.50 10.86
CA ILE A 409 19.85 26.24 10.22
C ILE A 409 20.20 26.15 8.73
N GLY A 410 20.98 27.10 8.20
CA GLY A 410 21.45 27.11 6.81
C GLY A 410 20.44 27.67 5.80
N ILE A 411 19.43 28.41 6.26
CA ILE A 411 18.47 29.13 5.43
C ILE A 411 18.92 30.59 5.35
N GLU A 412 19.62 30.94 4.28
CA GLU A 412 20.07 32.31 4.01
C GLU A 412 19.12 32.97 3.01
N ILE A 413 18.38 33.98 3.48
CA ILE A 413 17.49 34.82 2.67
C ILE A 413 17.47 36.24 3.24
N ASN A 414 17.15 37.22 2.40
CA ASN A 414 16.86 38.58 2.84
C ASN A 414 15.34 38.87 2.85
N LEU A 415 14.95 40.00 3.46
CA LEU A 415 13.53 40.38 3.57
C LEU A 415 12.87 40.59 2.20
N ASP A 416 13.62 41.05 1.20
CA ASP A 416 13.08 41.36 -0.11
C ASP A 416 12.73 40.08 -0.88
N GLU A 417 13.64 39.10 -0.83
CA GLU A 417 13.39 37.74 -1.32
C GLU A 417 12.19 37.12 -0.61
N LEU A 418 12.10 37.27 0.72
CA LEU A 418 10.95 36.78 1.48
C LEU A 418 9.65 37.44 1.01
N CYS A 419 9.60 38.77 0.89
CA CYS A 419 8.40 39.47 0.41
C CYS A 419 7.97 39.00 -0.98
N GLN A 420 8.92 38.80 -1.91
CA GLN A 420 8.63 38.25 -3.24
C GLN A 420 8.01 36.85 -3.17
N MET A 421 8.44 36.00 -2.23
CA MET A 421 7.85 34.67 -2.02
C MET A 421 6.35 34.69 -1.64
N TYR A 422 5.90 35.80 -1.03
CA TYR A 422 4.49 36.08 -0.67
C TYR A 422 3.73 36.89 -1.72
N GLY A 423 4.34 37.14 -2.87
CA GLY A 423 3.74 37.86 -4.00
C GLY A 423 3.68 39.38 -3.81
N ILE A 424 4.51 39.95 -2.94
CA ILE A 424 4.64 41.40 -2.81
C ILE A 424 5.60 41.89 -3.89
N GLU A 425 5.10 42.67 -4.84
CA GLU A 425 5.92 43.35 -5.85
C GLU A 425 6.57 44.60 -5.22
N LYS A 426 7.85 44.84 -5.52
CA LYS A 426 8.60 45.99 -5.00
C LYS A 426 8.88 47.03 -6.08
#